data_AF-H1VS63-F1
#
_entry.id   AF-H1VS63-F1
#
_cell.length_a   1.000
_cell.length_b   1.000
_cell.length_c   1.000
_cell.angle_alpha   90.00
_cell.angle_beta   90.00
_cell.angle_gamma   90.00
#
_symmetry.space_group_name_H-M   'P 1'
#
loop_
_entity.id
_entity.type
_entity.pdbx_description
1 polymer ?
#
loop_
_entity_poly.entity_id
_entity_poly.type
_entity_poly.pdbx_seq_one_letter_code
_entity_poly.pdbx_strand_id
1 'polypeptide(L)'
;MQFFYAFEILYNLSIATLKASILFFYLRVFNLVSPTFTRVLWCTQVSNLVNCVVFTTVKLNQCKPFSYSWEGWDGRHMGRCVNLNAILISHAAINVAMNVWLLVLPVTQTLWLNWRTRQKMEVMFMFGLGVL
;
A
#
# COMPACT_ATOMS: atom_id res chain seq x y z
N MET A 1 -7.15 -19.82 14.52
CA MET A 1 -6.60 -18.44 14.59
C MET A 1 -5.32 -18.24 13.78
N GLN A 2 -4.43 -19.25 13.65
CA GLN A 2 -3.17 -19.11 12.87
C GLN A 2 -3.39 -18.83 11.37
N PHE A 3 -4.37 -19.48 10.73
CA PHE A 3 -4.71 -19.21 9.31
C PHE A 3 -5.19 -17.78 9.05
N PHE A 4 -5.96 -17.21 9.99
CA PHE A 4 -6.45 -15.83 9.88
C PHE A 4 -5.28 -14.84 9.91
N TYR A 5 -4.32 -15.08 10.80
CA TYR A 5 -3.12 -14.27 10.92
C TYR A 5 -2.23 -14.35 9.67
N ALA A 6 -2.03 -15.55 9.12
CA ALA A 6 -1.30 -15.75 7.86
C ALA A 6 -2.00 -15.04 6.69
N PHE A 7 -3.33 -15.13 6.61
CA PHE A 7 -4.13 -14.44 5.60
C PHE A 7 -3.98 -12.92 5.69
N GLU A 8 -3.98 -12.36 6.91
CA GLU A 8 -3.81 -10.92 7.14
C GLU A 8 -2.45 -10.39 6.62
N ILE A 9 -1.38 -11.16 6.80
CA ILE A 9 -0.04 -10.81 6.28
C ILE A 9 -0.02 -10.92 4.76
N LEU A 10 -0.54 -12.01 4.19
CA LEU A 10 -0.61 -12.20 2.74
C LEU A 10 -1.44 -11.12 2.06
N TYR A 11 -2.55 -10.72 2.66
CA TYR A 11 -3.40 -9.65 2.18
C TYR A 11 -2.66 -8.30 2.14
N ASN A 12 -1.92 -7.97 3.21
CA ASN A 12 -1.09 -6.77 3.25
C ASN A 12 -0.02 -6.75 2.14
N LEU A 13 0.68 -7.88 1.96
CA LEU A 13 1.69 -8.04 0.90
C LEU A 13 1.05 -7.90 -0.49
N SER A 14 -0.14 -8.46 -0.68
CA SER A 14 -0.88 -8.39 -1.94
C SER A 14 -1.22 -6.94 -2.30
N ILE A 15 -1.75 -6.16 -1.34
CA ILE A 15 -2.04 -4.73 -1.55
C ILE A 15 -0.77 -3.95 -1.87
N ALA A 16 0.32 -4.16 -1.11
CA ALA A 16 1.57 -3.46 -1.36
C ALA A 16 2.14 -3.78 -2.75
N THR A 17 2.00 -5.03 -3.21
CA THR A 17 2.44 -5.47 -4.54
C THR A 17 1.56 -4.88 -5.64
N LEU A 18 0.24 -4.78 -5.46
CA LEU A 18 -0.65 -4.12 -6.40
C LEU A 18 -0.27 -2.65 -6.59
N LYS A 19 -0.05 -1.92 -5.49
CA LYS A 19 0.41 -0.52 -5.52
C LYS A 19 1.75 -0.39 -6.23
N ALA A 20 2.69 -1.30 -5.95
CA ALA A 20 3.98 -1.35 -6.61
C ALA A 20 3.88 -1.55 -8.13
N SER A 21 3.01 -2.46 -8.58
CA SER A 21 2.78 -2.70 -10.01
C SER A 21 2.23 -1.46 -10.71
N ILE A 22 1.29 -0.75 -10.09
CA ILE A 22 0.74 0.51 -10.63
C ILE A 22 1.84 1.59 -10.71
N LEU A 23 2.64 1.74 -9.66
CA LEU A 23 3.75 2.69 -9.61
C LEU A 23 4.83 2.38 -10.66
N PHE A 24 5.16 1.10 -10.87
CA PHE A 24 6.09 0.71 -11.93
C PHE A 24 5.53 0.98 -13.32
N PHE A 25 4.23 0.78 -13.52
CA PHE A 25 3.56 1.16 -14.76
C PHE A 25 3.67 2.67 -15.00
N TYR A 26 3.40 3.50 -13.99
CA TYR A 26 3.59 4.95 -14.07
C TYR A 26 5.04 5.33 -14.33
N LEU A 27 6.00 4.70 -13.65
CA LEU A 27 7.41 4.94 -13.90
C LEU A 27 7.75 4.65 -15.37
N ARG A 28 7.29 3.55 -15.94
CA ARG A 28 7.55 3.18 -17.33
C ARG A 28 6.95 4.18 -18.33
N VAL A 29 5.72 4.64 -18.08
CA VAL A 29 5.01 5.58 -18.95
C VAL A 29 5.60 7.00 -18.87
N PHE A 30 5.84 7.49 -17.66
CA PHE A 30 6.24 8.89 -17.43
C PHE A 30 7.76 9.11 -17.37
N ASN A 31 8.59 8.04 -17.39
CA ASN A 31 10.06 8.16 -17.37
C ASN A 31 10.60 9.13 -18.43
N LEU A 32 10.01 9.05 -19.63
CA LEU A 32 10.47 9.77 -20.81
C LEU A 32 10.05 11.24 -20.82
N VAL A 33 9.19 11.67 -19.89
CA VAL A 33 8.49 12.96 -19.97
C VAL A 33 9.03 13.97 -18.97
N SER A 34 9.28 13.56 -17.72
CA SER A 34 9.85 14.45 -16.71
C SER A 34 10.71 13.69 -15.68
N PRO A 35 12.00 14.05 -15.54
CA PRO A 35 12.87 13.42 -14.56
C PRO A 35 12.45 13.77 -13.12
N THR A 36 11.85 14.94 -12.88
CA THR A 36 11.37 15.34 -11.55
C THR A 36 10.20 14.49 -11.10
N PHE A 37 9.24 14.23 -12.00
CA PHE A 37 8.09 13.37 -11.69
C PHE A 37 8.51 11.92 -11.45
N THR A 38 9.49 11.44 -12.22
CA THR A 38 10.07 10.11 -12.05
C THR A 38 10.69 9.93 -10.65
N ARG A 39 11.34 10.97 -10.09
CA ARG A 39 11.83 10.93 -8.69
C ARG A 39 10.68 10.82 -7.69
N VAL A 40 9.58 11.56 -7.88
CA VAL A 40 8.40 11.49 -7.00
C VAL A 40 7.78 10.08 -7.00
N LEU A 41 7.70 9.45 -8.17
CA LEU A 41 7.21 8.07 -8.29
C LEU A 41 8.14 7.08 -7.57
N TRP A 42 9.46 7.20 -7.73
CA TRP A 42 10.42 6.38 -6.98
C TRP A 42 10.34 6.61 -5.47
N CYS A 43 10.21 7.86 -5.01
CA CYS A 43 9.97 8.16 -3.60
C CYS A 43 8.70 7.48 -3.10
N THR A 44 7.60 7.55 -3.87
CA THR A 44 6.32 6.91 -3.51
C THR A 44 6.46 5.38 -3.44
N GLN A 45 7.22 4.78 -4.36
CA GLN A 45 7.51 3.35 -4.37
C GLN A 45 8.30 2.91 -3.12
N VAL A 46 9.33 3.66 -2.75
CA VAL A 46 10.09 3.42 -1.52
C VAL A 46 9.19 3.56 -0.30
N SER A 47 8.36 4.61 -0.23
CA SER A 47 7.40 4.78 0.85
C SER A 47 6.42 3.61 0.96
N ASN A 48 5.92 3.08 -0.16
CA ASN A 48 5.04 1.90 -0.17
C ASN A 48 5.73 0.66 0.42
N LEU A 49 6.98 0.39 0.03
CA LEU A 49 7.77 -0.71 0.57
C LEU A 49 8.04 -0.54 2.07
N VAL A 50 8.43 0.66 2.50
CA VAL A 50 8.68 0.96 3.91
C VAL A 50 7.42 0.74 4.75
N ASN A 51 6.26 1.25 4.30
CA ASN A 51 5.00 1.02 5.00
C ASN A 51 4.66 -0.47 5.11
N CYS A 52 4.81 -1.23 4.02
CA CYS A 52 4.57 -2.67 4.03
C CYS A 52 5.43 -3.41 5.06
N VAL A 53 6.74 -3.12 5.09
CA VAL A 53 7.68 -3.73 6.03
C VAL A 53 7.35 -3.33 7.47
N VAL A 54 7.16 -2.05 7.75
CA VAL A 54 6.86 -1.54 9.10
C VAL A 54 5.60 -2.19 9.66
N PHE A 55 4.49 -2.18 8.90
CA PHE A 55 3.24 -2.78 9.37
C PHE A 55 3.35 -4.29 9.54
N THR A 56 4.11 -4.97 8.68
CA THR A 56 4.35 -6.41 8.83
C THR A 56 5.14 -6.70 10.11
N THR A 57 6.23 -5.97 10.37
CA THR A 57 7.04 -6.14 11.59
C THR A 57 6.26 -5.79 12.85
N VAL A 58 5.42 -4.75 12.83
CA VAL A 58 4.55 -4.37 13.95
C VAL A 58 3.53 -5.46 14.23
N LYS A 59 2.87 -6.01 13.20
CA LYS A 59 1.94 -7.12 13.37
C LYS A 59 2.63 -8.35 13.93
N LEU A 60 3.82 -8.70 13.42
CA LEU A 60 4.61 -9.83 13.92
C LEU A 60 5.02 -9.68 15.40
N ASN A 61 5.23 -8.45 15.86
CA ASN A 61 5.61 -8.14 17.23
C ASN A 61 4.46 -7.59 18.09
N GLN A 62 3.20 -7.77 17.68
CA GLN A 62 2.04 -7.14 18.33
C GLN A 62 1.73 -7.69 19.74
N CYS A 63 2.20 -8.89 20.08
CA CYS A 63 2.04 -9.50 21.39
C CYS A 63 3.34 -10.14 21.89
N LYS A 64 3.58 -10.06 23.20
CA LYS A 64 4.67 -10.77 23.89
C LYS A 64 4.06 -11.72 24.94
N PRO A 65 4.33 -13.04 24.90
CA PRO A 65 4.99 -13.78 23.81
C PRO A 65 4.12 -13.87 22.55
N PHE A 66 4.73 -14.09 21.38
CA PHE A 66 4.03 -14.16 20.08
C PHE A 66 2.89 -15.19 20.09
N SER A 67 3.06 -16.30 20.82
CA SER A 67 2.05 -17.36 20.95
C SER A 67 0.75 -16.91 21.63
N TYR A 68 0.84 -15.87 22.46
CA TYR A 68 -0.33 -15.26 23.07
C TYR A 68 -1.29 -14.62 22.05
N SER A 69 -0.81 -14.29 20.84
CA SER A 69 -1.66 -13.76 19.76
C SER A 69 -2.75 -14.72 19.32
N TRP A 70 -2.53 -16.04 19.46
CA TRP A 70 -3.52 -17.06 19.08
C TRP A 70 -4.03 -17.90 20.25
N GLU A 71 -3.29 -18.01 21.36
CA GLU A 71 -3.72 -18.73 22.56
C GLU A 71 -4.45 -17.84 23.59
N GLY A 72 -4.26 -16.52 23.56
CA GLY A 72 -4.81 -15.60 24.57
C GLY A 72 -6.33 -15.45 24.62
N TRP A 73 -7.07 -16.15 23.74
CA TRP A 73 -8.53 -16.26 23.82
C TRP A 73 -8.97 -17.00 25.10
N ASP A 74 -8.15 -17.92 25.62
CA ASP A 74 -8.52 -18.78 26.74
C ASP A 74 -8.46 -18.09 28.12
N GLY A 75 -7.91 -16.86 28.19
CA GLY A 75 -7.73 -16.09 29.42
C GLY A 75 -6.80 -16.74 30.46
N ARG A 76 -6.14 -17.85 30.11
CA ARG A 76 -5.28 -18.64 31.01
C ARG A 76 -3.81 -18.32 30.85
N HIS A 77 -3.42 -17.65 29.76
CA HIS A 77 -2.03 -17.30 29.51
C HIS A 77 -1.76 -15.84 29.88
N MET A 78 -0.59 -15.56 30.45
CA MET A 78 -0.18 -14.19 30.77
C MET A 78 0.59 -13.61 29.58
N GLY A 79 -0.02 -12.66 28.88
CA GLY A 79 0.62 -11.95 27.78
C GLY A 79 0.07 -10.53 27.64
N ARG A 80 0.91 -9.62 27.16
CA ARG A 80 0.52 -8.22 26.91
C ARG A 80 0.57 -7.97 25.40
N CYS A 81 -0.58 -7.61 24.84
CA CYS A 81 -0.70 -7.20 23.45
C CYS A 81 -0.83 -5.68 23.35
N VAL A 82 -0.34 -5.12 22.25
CA VAL A 82 -0.57 -3.73 21.87
C VAL A 82 -2.01 -3.58 21.39
N ASN A 83 -2.57 -2.37 21.47
CA ASN A 83 -3.93 -2.08 21.01
C ASN A 83 -4.11 -2.42 19.51
N LEU A 84 -4.74 -3.56 19.24
CA LEU A 84 -5.02 -4.03 17.87
C LEU A 84 -5.82 -3.01 17.08
N ASN A 85 -6.82 -2.38 17.71
CA ASN A 85 -7.65 -1.37 17.07
C ASN A 85 -6.81 -0.16 16.60
N ALA A 86 -5.84 0.29 17.40
CA ALA A 86 -4.96 1.39 17.02
C ALA A 86 -4.09 1.04 15.81
N ILE A 87 -3.55 -0.18 15.77
CA ILE A 87 -2.76 -0.68 14.63
C ILE A 87 -3.63 -0.76 13.37
N LEU A 88 -4.83 -1.33 13.49
CA LEU A 88 -5.77 -1.50 12.37
C LEU A 88 -6.22 -0.15 11.80
N ILE A 89 -6.64 0.78 12.65
CA ILE A 89 -7.07 2.13 12.23
C ILE A 89 -5.92 2.86 11.55
N SER A 90 -4.71 2.82 12.12
CA SER A 90 -3.53 3.47 11.54
C SER A 90 -3.17 2.87 10.18
N HIS A 91 -3.21 1.54 10.08
CA HIS A 91 -2.94 0.82 8.83
C HIS A 91 -3.97 1.15 7.75
N ALA A 92 -5.25 1.21 8.11
CA ALA A 92 -6.33 1.57 7.19
C ALA A 92 -6.20 3.02 6.70
N ALA A 93 -5.95 3.97 7.62
CA ALA A 93 -5.79 5.39 7.28
C ALA A 93 -4.65 5.62 6.29
N ILE A 94 -3.47 5.03 6.53
CA ILE A 94 -2.32 5.14 5.63
C ILE A 94 -2.62 4.47 4.28
N ASN A 95 -3.28 3.31 4.27
CA ASN A 95 -3.64 2.64 3.03
C ASN A 95 -4.56 3.50 2.16
N VAL A 96 -5.60 4.09 2.75
CA VAL A 96 -6.54 4.98 2.05
C VAL A 96 -5.81 6.21 1.53
N ALA A 97 -4.96 6.86 2.35
CA ALA A 97 -4.18 8.02 1.94
C ALA A 97 -3.29 7.71 0.72
N MET A 98 -2.62 6.55 0.72
CA MET A 98 -1.83 6.11 -0.44
C MET A 98 -2.67 5.82 -1.69
N ASN A 99 -3.88 5.27 -1.54
CA ASN A 99 -4.77 5.07 -2.69
C ASN A 99 -5.21 6.40 -3.30
N VAL A 100 -5.57 7.39 -2.46
CA VAL A 100 -5.90 8.74 -2.93
C VAL A 100 -4.68 9.39 -3.60
N TRP A 101 -3.49 9.25 -3.02
CA TRP A 101 -2.25 9.76 -3.62
C TRP A 101 -1.99 9.18 -5.02
N LEU A 102 -2.17 7.87 -5.19
CA LEU A 102 -2.03 7.20 -6.49
C LEU A 102 -3.02 7.72 -7.53
N LEU A 103 -4.23 8.12 -7.14
CA LEU A 103 -5.22 8.74 -8.03
C LEU A 103 -4.85 10.19 -8.39
N VAL A 104 -4.28 10.94 -7.46
CA VAL A 104 -3.89 12.35 -7.67
C VAL A 104 -2.66 12.49 -8.57
N LEU A 105 -1.70 11.55 -8.49
CA LEU A 105 -0.48 11.54 -9.30
C LEU A 105 -0.72 11.70 -10.81
N PRO A 106 -1.55 10.87 -11.48
CA PRO A 106 -1.81 11.03 -12.92
C PRO A 106 -2.62 12.30 -13.22
N VAL A 107 -3.58 12.68 -12.35
CA VAL A 107 -4.42 13.88 -12.56
C VAL A 107 -3.57 15.15 -12.58
N THR A 108 -2.66 15.30 -11.62
CA THR A 108 -1.76 16.47 -11.57
C THR A 108 -0.87 16.56 -12.80
N GLN A 109 -0.37 15.43 -13.31
CA GLN A 109 0.38 15.41 -14.57
C GLN A 109 -0.49 15.76 -15.78
N THR A 110 -1.73 15.27 -15.84
CA THR A 110 -2.64 15.59 -16.95
C THR A 110 -3.00 17.07 -17.04
N LEU A 111 -3.02 17.78 -15.90
CA LEU A 111 -3.32 19.21 -15.84
C LEU A 111 -2.10 20.09 -16.19
N TRP A 112 -0.89 19.63 -15.84
CA TRP A 112 0.34 20.41 -16.03
C TRP A 112 0.98 20.28 -17.42
N LEU A 113 0.74 19.17 -18.12
CA LEU A 113 1.31 18.93 -19.44
C LEU A 113 0.19 18.81 -20.49
N ASN A 114 0.29 19.52 -21.60
CA ASN A 114 -0.66 19.42 -22.71
C ASN A 114 -0.41 18.12 -23.51
N TRP A 115 -1.01 16.99 -23.09
CA TRP A 115 -0.64 15.63 -23.52
C TRP A 115 -0.96 15.26 -24.97
N ARG A 116 0.05 14.73 -25.66
CA ARG A 116 0.07 14.41 -27.11
C ARG A 116 -0.59 13.06 -27.44
N THR A 117 -1.90 12.95 -27.19
CA THR A 117 -2.86 11.83 -27.46
C THR A 117 -2.52 10.43 -26.95
N ARG A 118 -1.25 9.98 -26.99
CA ARG A 118 -0.85 8.61 -26.68
C ARG A 118 -0.92 8.25 -25.20
N GLN A 119 -0.46 9.14 -24.32
CA GLN A 119 -0.54 8.91 -22.87
C GLN A 119 -1.96 9.15 -22.32
N LYS A 120 -2.77 9.96 -23.01
CA LYS A 120 -4.21 10.16 -22.72
C LYS A 120 -4.98 8.83 -22.85
N MET A 121 -4.62 7.99 -23.83
CA MET A 121 -5.19 6.66 -24.02
C MET A 121 -4.77 5.67 -22.91
N GLU A 122 -3.53 5.73 -22.42
CA GLU A 122 -3.07 4.83 -21.34
C GLU A 122 -3.72 5.17 -19.99
N VAL A 123 -3.90 6.46 -19.69
CA VAL A 123 -4.66 6.91 -18.52
C VAL A 123 -6.13 6.48 -18.65
N MET A 124 -6.76 6.67 -19.81
CA MET A 124 -8.12 6.16 -20.07
C MET A 124 -8.21 4.64 -19.90
N PHE A 125 -7.19 3.88 -20.30
CA PHE A 125 -7.19 2.42 -20.17
C PHE A 125 -7.08 1.98 -18.70
N MET A 126 -6.25 2.64 -17.90
CA MET A 126 -6.19 2.38 -16.45
C MET A 126 -7.48 2.76 -15.71
N PHE A 127 -8.10 3.89 -16.05
CA PHE A 127 -9.41 4.25 -15.47
C PHE A 127 -10.53 3.32 -15.96
N GLY A 128 -10.49 2.87 -17.22
CA GLY A 128 -11.45 1.92 -17.77
C GLY A 128 -11.38 0.53 -17.15
N LEU A 129 -10.17 0.06 -16.82
CA LEU A 129 -9.98 -1.22 -16.12
C LEU A 129 -10.29 -1.16 -14.62
N GLY A 130 -10.22 0.02 -13.99
CA GLY A 130 -10.57 0.18 -12.57
C GLY A 130 -12.07 0.32 -12.31
N VAL A 131 -12.88 0.53 -13.35
CA VAL A 131 -14.35 0.69 -13.27
C VAL A 131 -15.08 -0.62 -13.58
N LEU A 132 -14.41 -1.61 -14.19
CA LEU A 132 -14.95 -2.92 -14.53
C LEU A 132 -14.59 -3.96 -13.45
#